data_AF-A0A7S0MBL6-F1
#
_entry.id   AF-A0A7S0MBL6-F1
#
_cell.length_a   1.000
_cell.length_b   1.000
_cell.length_c   1.000
_cell.angle_alpha   90.00
_cell.angle_beta   90.00
_cell.angle_gamma   90.00
#
_symmetry.space_group_name_H-M   'P 1'
#
loop_
_entity.id
_entity.type
_entity.pdbx_description
1 polymer ?
#
loop_
_entity_poly.entity_id
_entity_poly.type
_entity_poly.pdbx_seq_one_letter_code
_entity_poly.pdbx_strand_id
1 'polypeptide(L)'
;EAGPEEAEAFWRGLAAHRRDRLQKRDALDWTLFGDHAPLVATNEMQSAPAAAGELGPDSCLSDLACEAAARIASRLHRAVKVEVFSDLSRFGVRLAYFRAFIEGCGGRPALEGLTTFQVMEQFVKPRTEASQLSLCEQLMSDGGEGASFVATARVFLSHAWKYLFLDVVNAVERRFRGSADPDPVLWFDVFSVSQHKSGERDFAWWKSTFLNAVESMGEVVLVVQPWRSPVTLTRAWCIFEAYAAEATHSKFSIAMTEAEADDLVETICSSPWTLLATLRRLCCEASTATNVKDRDRIFDIVHQSVGFAQLDSMVASRMI
;
A
#
# COMPACT_ATOMS: atom_id res chain seq x y z
N GLU A 1 -21.54 18.29 -23.34
CA GLU A 1 -22.39 17.13 -23.01
C GLU A 1 -21.94 15.98 -23.88
N ALA A 2 -21.49 14.87 -23.29
CA ALA A 2 -21.10 13.67 -24.04
C ALA A 2 -22.37 12.85 -24.29
N GLY A 3 -22.58 12.41 -25.53
CA GLY A 3 -23.81 11.70 -25.93
C GLY A 3 -23.91 10.27 -25.37
N PRO A 4 -25.09 9.63 -25.44
CA PRO A 4 -25.33 8.25 -25.00
C PRO A 4 -24.33 7.22 -25.53
N GLU A 5 -23.89 7.38 -26.78
CA GLU A 5 -22.94 6.47 -27.43
C GLU A 5 -21.52 6.54 -26.85
N GLU A 6 -21.06 7.71 -26.39
CA GLU A 6 -19.75 7.86 -25.74
C GLU A 6 -19.74 7.25 -24.34
N ALA A 7 -20.87 7.35 -23.61
CA ALA A 7 -21.04 6.71 -22.32
C ALA A 7 -21.08 5.18 -22.46
N GLU A 8 -21.74 4.66 -23.48
CA GLU A 8 -21.75 3.23 -23.76
C GLU A 8 -20.35 2.70 -24.13
N ALA A 9 -19.59 3.47 -24.91
CA ALA A 9 -18.20 3.16 -25.23
C ALA A 9 -17.30 3.15 -23.96
N PHE A 10 -17.49 4.10 -23.05
CA PHE A 10 -16.79 4.14 -21.77
C PHE A 10 -17.09 2.91 -20.91
N TRP A 11 -18.36 2.55 -20.74
CA TRP A 11 -18.77 1.36 -19.96
C TRP A 11 -18.27 0.06 -20.59
N ARG A 12 -18.31 -0.06 -21.92
CA ARG A 12 -17.72 -1.20 -22.64
C ARG A 12 -16.20 -1.28 -22.43
N GLY A 13 -15.50 -0.14 -22.44
CA GLY A 13 -14.07 -0.06 -22.17
C GLY A 13 -13.70 -0.50 -20.74
N LEU A 14 -14.44 0.00 -19.73
CA LEU A 14 -14.23 -0.35 -18.33
C LEU A 14 -14.52 -1.85 -18.06
N ALA A 15 -15.61 -2.37 -18.65
CA ALA A 15 -15.97 -3.79 -18.54
C ALA A 15 -14.96 -4.70 -19.25
N ALA A 16 -14.43 -4.29 -20.41
CA ALA A 16 -13.38 -5.01 -21.13
C ALA A 16 -12.06 -5.02 -20.33
N HIS A 17 -11.66 -3.89 -19.73
CA HIS A 17 -10.47 -3.81 -18.88
C HIS A 17 -10.60 -4.69 -17.62
N ARG A 18 -11.78 -4.71 -16.99
CA ARG A 18 -12.06 -5.60 -15.84
C ARG A 18 -12.02 -7.07 -16.23
N ARG A 19 -12.53 -7.42 -17.41
CA ARG A 19 -12.51 -8.79 -17.96
C ARG A 19 -11.10 -9.25 -18.33
N ASP A 20 -10.29 -8.38 -18.95
CA ASP A 20 -8.89 -8.66 -19.29
C ASP A 20 -8.04 -8.86 -18.03
N ARG A 21 -8.25 -8.07 -16.96
CA ARG A 21 -7.59 -8.31 -15.65
C ARG A 21 -7.99 -9.66 -15.05
N LEU A 22 -9.27 -10.04 -15.10
CA LEU A 22 -9.74 -11.33 -14.56
C LEU A 22 -9.19 -12.50 -15.38
N GLN A 23 -9.20 -12.39 -16.72
CA GLN A 23 -8.62 -13.41 -17.59
C GLN A 23 -7.10 -13.52 -17.44
N LYS A 24 -6.36 -12.42 -17.27
CA LYS A 24 -4.92 -12.47 -16.96
C LYS A 24 -4.63 -13.04 -15.57
N ARG A 25 -5.58 -12.94 -14.63
CA ARG A 25 -5.50 -13.57 -13.31
C ARG A 25 -5.74 -15.08 -13.37
N ASP A 26 -6.62 -15.53 -14.27
CA ASP A 26 -6.96 -16.95 -14.46
C ASP A 26 -6.04 -17.66 -15.47
N ALA A 27 -5.38 -16.93 -16.37
CA ALA A 27 -4.45 -17.43 -17.39
C ALA A 27 -2.97 -17.44 -16.92
N LEU A 28 -2.71 -17.22 -15.63
CA LEU A 28 -1.39 -17.50 -15.05
C LEU A 28 -1.15 -19.00 -15.14
N ASP A 29 -0.29 -19.37 -16.08
CA ASP A 29 0.27 -20.70 -16.24
C ASP A 29 1.05 -21.08 -14.98
N TRP A 30 0.40 -21.88 -14.12
CA TRP A 30 1.00 -22.41 -12.89
C TRP A 30 2.15 -23.39 -13.15
N THR A 31 2.47 -23.74 -14.40
CA THR A 31 3.61 -24.62 -14.74
C THR A 31 4.97 -23.91 -14.76
N LEU A 32 5.03 -22.59 -14.53
CA LEU A 32 6.27 -21.82 -14.39
C LEU A 32 6.80 -21.70 -12.93
N PHE A 33 6.08 -22.26 -11.96
CA PHE A 33 6.59 -22.48 -10.60
C PHE A 33 6.81 -23.98 -10.42
N GLY A 34 8.08 -24.39 -10.40
CA GLY A 34 8.50 -25.78 -10.38
C GLY A 34 7.79 -26.64 -9.33
N ASP A 35 7.56 -27.90 -9.71
CA ASP A 35 6.97 -28.97 -8.92
C ASP A 35 7.46 -28.99 -7.47
N HIS A 36 6.59 -28.59 -6.55
CA HIS A 36 6.67 -29.04 -5.16
C HIS A 36 5.56 -30.07 -4.92
N ALA A 37 5.86 -31.32 -5.29
CA ALA A 37 5.17 -32.46 -4.71
C ALA A 37 5.60 -32.63 -3.23
N PRO A 38 4.69 -33.06 -2.34
CA PRO A 38 4.91 -33.06 -0.90
C PRO A 38 5.90 -34.14 -0.46
N LEU A 39 6.75 -33.77 0.50
CA LEU A 39 7.71 -34.65 1.17
C LEU A 39 7.00 -35.87 1.79
N VAL A 40 7.21 -37.04 1.20
CA VAL A 40 7.02 -38.34 1.86
C VAL A 40 8.39 -38.86 2.26
N ALA A 41 8.58 -39.02 3.56
CA ALA A 41 9.76 -39.64 4.14
C ALA A 41 9.79 -41.13 3.78
N THR A 42 10.88 -41.60 3.14
CA THR A 42 11.34 -42.98 3.27
C THR A 42 12.85 -43.01 3.37
N ASN A 43 13.28 -43.80 4.35
CA ASN A 43 14.63 -44.19 4.67
C ASN A 43 15.11 -45.17 3.59
N GLU A 44 16.31 -45.02 3.04
CA GLU A 44 17.18 -46.17 2.76
C GLU A 44 18.62 -45.77 2.40
N MET A 45 19.50 -46.54 3.01
CA MET A 45 20.95 -46.52 2.98
C MET A 45 21.41 -47.44 1.84
N GLN A 46 22.32 -47.03 0.95
CA GLN A 46 23.44 -47.86 0.44
C GLN A 46 24.28 -47.24 -0.71
N SER A 47 25.60 -47.39 -0.52
CA SER A 47 26.69 -47.59 -1.50
C SER A 47 26.99 -46.54 -2.59
N ALA A 48 28.15 -45.91 -2.42
CA ALA A 48 28.99 -45.37 -3.50
C ALA A 48 29.54 -46.50 -4.40
N PRO A 49 29.89 -46.16 -5.65
CA PRO A 49 31.15 -46.65 -6.19
C PRO A 49 32.04 -45.53 -6.72
N ALA A 50 33.34 -45.74 -6.51
CA ALA A 50 34.42 -45.02 -7.14
C ALA A 50 34.55 -45.40 -8.62
N ALA A 51 34.81 -44.43 -9.48
CA ALA A 51 35.57 -44.64 -10.71
C ALA A 51 36.29 -43.34 -11.07
N ALA A 52 37.62 -43.40 -10.99
CA ALA A 52 38.54 -42.39 -11.46
C ALA A 52 38.45 -42.25 -12.99
N GLY A 53 38.52 -41.01 -13.47
CA GLY A 53 38.59 -40.67 -14.89
C GLY A 53 39.10 -39.24 -15.05
N GLU A 54 40.42 -39.11 -15.10
CA GLU A 54 41.22 -38.06 -15.75
C GLU A 54 40.78 -36.59 -15.59
N LEU A 55 41.43 -35.91 -14.65
CA LEU A 55 41.48 -34.45 -14.53
C LEU A 55 42.31 -33.87 -15.68
N GLY A 56 41.64 -33.25 -16.65
CA GLY A 56 42.25 -32.20 -17.48
C GLY A 56 42.34 -30.89 -16.69
N PRO A 57 43.45 -30.12 -16.77
CA PRO A 57 43.60 -28.91 -16.00
C PRO A 57 42.78 -27.77 -16.63
N ASP A 58 42.27 -26.88 -15.77
CA ASP A 58 41.82 -25.51 -16.04
C ASP A 58 40.33 -25.18 -16.26
N SER A 59 39.38 -26.14 -16.22
CA SER A 59 37.93 -25.78 -16.25
C SER A 59 37.17 -26.00 -14.94
N CYS A 60 37.57 -26.95 -14.09
CA CYS A 60 36.81 -27.30 -12.88
C CYS A 60 36.99 -26.26 -11.74
N LEU A 61 38.18 -25.63 -11.65
CA LEU A 61 38.46 -24.60 -10.64
C LEU A 61 37.72 -23.29 -10.93
N SER A 62 37.47 -22.95 -12.20
CA SER A 62 36.68 -21.78 -12.57
C SER A 62 35.20 -21.98 -12.25
N ASP A 63 34.67 -23.19 -12.48
CA ASP A 63 33.24 -23.47 -12.28
C ASP A 63 32.89 -23.49 -10.79
N LEU A 64 33.73 -24.12 -9.96
CA LEU A 64 33.55 -24.11 -8.50
C LEU A 64 33.69 -22.70 -7.91
N ALA A 65 34.62 -21.90 -8.44
CA ALA A 65 34.80 -20.50 -8.04
C ALA A 65 33.62 -19.62 -8.48
N CYS A 66 33.06 -19.85 -9.68
CA CYS A 66 31.87 -19.17 -10.18
C CYS A 66 30.63 -19.52 -9.35
N GLU A 67 30.41 -20.78 -8.98
CA GLU A 67 29.31 -21.17 -8.11
C GLU A 67 29.44 -20.60 -6.69
N ALA A 68 30.67 -20.60 -6.13
CA ALA A 68 30.94 -19.98 -4.84
C ALA A 68 30.70 -18.46 -4.90
N ALA A 69 31.15 -17.78 -5.97
CA ALA A 69 30.92 -16.37 -6.20
C ALA A 69 29.42 -16.06 -6.38
N ALA A 70 28.66 -16.89 -7.09
CA ALA A 70 27.21 -16.74 -7.25
C ALA A 70 26.46 -16.93 -5.92
N ARG A 71 26.88 -17.89 -5.08
CA ARG A 71 26.31 -18.10 -3.74
C ARG A 71 26.66 -16.97 -2.77
N ILE A 72 27.89 -16.45 -2.83
CA ILE A 72 28.32 -15.28 -2.05
C ILE A 72 27.58 -14.04 -2.54
N ALA A 73 27.45 -13.83 -3.84
CA ALA A 73 26.67 -12.74 -4.43
C ALA A 73 25.20 -12.85 -4.05
N SER A 74 24.59 -14.04 -4.08
CA SER A 74 23.20 -14.26 -3.63
C SER A 74 23.03 -13.99 -2.13
N ARG A 75 23.97 -14.43 -1.29
CA ARG A 75 23.97 -14.16 0.16
C ARG A 75 24.21 -12.69 0.48
N LEU A 76 25.13 -12.02 -0.23
CA LEU A 76 25.37 -10.58 -0.13
C LEU A 76 24.16 -9.81 -0.64
N HIS A 77 23.57 -10.19 -1.77
CA HIS A 77 22.37 -9.55 -2.31
C HIS A 77 21.17 -9.72 -1.36
N ARG A 78 21.04 -10.88 -0.70
CA ARG A 78 20.04 -11.14 0.34
C ARG A 78 20.34 -10.37 1.63
N ALA A 79 21.60 -10.30 2.07
CA ALA A 79 22.02 -9.54 3.25
C ALA A 79 21.85 -8.02 3.03
N VAL A 80 22.20 -7.52 1.84
CA VAL A 80 21.94 -6.14 1.39
C VAL A 80 20.43 -5.91 1.28
N LYS A 81 19.63 -6.86 0.79
CA LYS A 81 18.16 -6.76 0.87
C LYS A 81 17.70 -6.59 2.31
N VAL A 82 18.17 -7.45 3.22
CA VAL A 82 17.82 -7.44 4.66
C VAL A 82 18.26 -6.14 5.36
N GLU A 83 19.44 -5.60 5.03
CA GLU A 83 19.89 -4.28 5.56
C GLU A 83 19.11 -3.12 4.95
N VAL A 84 18.68 -3.19 3.68
CA VAL A 84 17.85 -2.15 3.03
C VAL A 84 16.39 -2.20 3.52
N PHE A 85 15.93 -3.32 4.08
CA PHE A 85 14.58 -3.48 4.63
C PHE A 85 14.32 -2.72 5.95
N SER A 86 15.32 -2.07 6.56
CA SER A 86 15.26 -1.65 7.97
C SER A 86 14.68 -0.26 8.27
N ASP A 87 14.22 0.51 7.28
CA ASP A 87 14.09 1.96 7.48
C ASP A 87 12.66 2.52 7.39
N LEU A 88 11.73 1.81 6.73
CA LEU A 88 10.30 2.11 6.85
C LEU A 88 9.67 1.04 7.72
N SER A 89 9.40 1.39 8.98
CA SER A 89 8.70 0.55 9.93
C SER A 89 7.52 -0.15 9.25
N ARG A 90 7.46 -1.46 9.37
CA ARG A 90 6.34 -2.28 8.86
C ARG A 90 5.23 -2.42 9.89
N PHE A 91 5.37 -1.79 11.05
CA PHE A 91 4.38 -1.87 12.10
C PHE A 91 3.17 -1.00 11.79
N GLY A 92 2.02 -1.57 12.04
CA GLY A 92 0.74 -0.89 12.06
C GLY A 92 -0.01 -1.23 13.34
N VAL A 93 -1.21 -0.69 13.44
CA VAL A 93 -2.12 -0.99 14.54
C VAL A 93 -3.38 -1.64 14.02
N ARG A 94 -3.96 -2.54 14.82
CA ARG A 94 -5.31 -3.06 14.59
C ARG A 94 -6.32 -1.92 14.50
N LEU A 95 -7.33 -2.07 13.65
CA LEU A 95 -8.41 -1.08 13.52
C LEU A 95 -9.08 -0.77 14.87
N ALA A 96 -9.23 -1.75 15.76
CA ALA A 96 -9.74 -1.57 17.11
C ALA A 96 -8.94 -0.54 17.93
N TYR A 97 -7.64 -0.37 17.66
CA TYR A 97 -6.82 0.64 18.33
C TYR A 97 -7.24 2.07 18.00
N PHE A 98 -7.82 2.33 16.83
CA PHE A 98 -8.31 3.68 16.52
C PHE A 98 -9.39 4.10 17.53
N ARG A 99 -10.25 3.18 17.98
CA ARG A 99 -11.23 3.43 19.04
C ARG A 99 -10.54 3.65 20.38
N ALA A 100 -9.61 2.78 20.76
CA ALA A 100 -8.86 2.92 22.02
C ALA A 100 -8.08 4.24 22.08
N PHE A 101 -7.50 4.66 20.94
CA PHE A 101 -6.82 5.95 20.79
C PHE A 101 -7.80 7.12 20.95
N ILE A 102 -8.96 7.08 20.29
CA ILE A 102 -10.00 8.11 20.43
C ILE A 102 -10.42 8.24 21.90
N GLU A 103 -10.72 7.13 22.58
CA GLU A 103 -11.08 7.14 23.99
C GLU A 103 -9.93 7.70 24.86
N GLY A 104 -8.69 7.29 24.59
CA GLY A 104 -7.50 7.81 25.26
C GLY A 104 -7.26 9.31 25.05
N CYS A 105 -7.81 9.91 23.99
CA CYS A 105 -7.75 11.35 23.73
C CYS A 105 -8.87 12.15 24.42
N GLY A 106 -9.79 11.49 25.15
CA GLY A 106 -10.98 12.12 25.71
C GLY A 106 -12.27 11.85 24.91
N GLY A 107 -12.26 10.82 24.05
CA GLY A 107 -13.40 10.41 23.25
C GLY A 107 -13.60 11.26 21.99
N ARG A 108 -14.65 10.93 21.23
CA ARG A 108 -15.00 11.67 20.00
C ARG A 108 -15.14 13.19 20.19
N PRO A 109 -15.77 13.71 21.25
CA PRO A 109 -15.92 15.15 21.44
C PRO A 109 -14.59 15.93 21.48
N ALA A 110 -13.51 15.31 21.98
CA ALA A 110 -12.20 15.94 22.04
C ALA A 110 -11.51 16.05 20.67
N LEU A 111 -11.94 15.24 19.70
CA LEU A 111 -11.37 15.18 18.36
C LEU A 111 -12.32 15.75 17.28
N GLU A 112 -13.49 16.23 17.68
CA GLU A 112 -14.50 16.78 16.79
C GLU A 112 -13.94 18.00 16.02
N GLY A 113 -14.12 18.01 14.70
CA GLY A 113 -13.61 19.08 13.84
C GLY A 113 -12.08 19.15 13.70
N LEU A 114 -11.31 18.24 14.32
CA LEU A 114 -9.86 18.20 14.15
C LEU A 114 -9.46 17.46 12.89
N THR A 115 -8.58 18.09 12.12
CA THR A 115 -7.90 17.44 11.00
C THR A 115 -6.92 16.39 11.50
N THR A 116 -6.57 15.43 10.65
CA THR A 116 -5.57 14.42 10.97
C THR A 116 -4.21 15.04 11.33
N PHE A 117 -3.81 16.14 10.67
CA PHE A 117 -2.63 16.91 11.06
C PHE A 117 -2.73 17.45 12.49
N GLN A 118 -3.88 18.04 12.86
CA GLN A 118 -4.08 18.55 14.21
C GLN A 118 -4.08 17.44 15.26
N VAL A 119 -4.69 16.29 14.98
CA VAL A 119 -4.65 15.13 15.88
C VAL A 119 -3.22 14.62 16.06
N MET A 120 -2.44 14.56 14.96
CA MET A 120 -1.03 14.21 15.02
C MET A 120 -0.25 15.18 15.94
N GLU A 121 -0.34 16.49 15.69
CA GLU A 121 0.42 17.50 16.45
C GLU A 121 -0.03 17.62 17.92
N GLN A 122 -1.33 17.48 18.21
CA GLN A 122 -1.88 17.71 19.55
C GLN A 122 -1.88 16.46 20.45
N PHE A 123 -1.92 15.25 19.88
CA PHE A 123 -2.08 14.02 20.66
C PHE A 123 -0.96 13.01 20.42
N VAL A 124 -0.58 12.77 19.17
CA VAL A 124 0.40 11.71 18.84
C VAL A 124 1.83 12.16 19.14
N LYS A 125 2.19 13.36 18.69
CA LYS A 125 3.53 13.91 18.84
C LYS A 125 3.90 14.14 20.31
N PRO A 126 3.05 14.75 21.17
CA PRO A 126 3.37 14.88 22.60
C PRO A 126 3.53 13.53 23.30
N ARG A 127 2.70 12.53 22.95
CA ARG A 127 2.79 11.19 23.54
C ARG A 127 4.09 10.45 23.22
N THR A 128 4.72 10.76 22.08
CA THR A 128 5.94 10.11 21.59
C THR A 128 7.18 11.00 21.74
N GLU A 129 7.05 12.18 22.34
CA GLU A 129 8.12 13.17 22.41
C GLU A 129 9.33 12.67 23.20
N ALA A 130 9.12 12.03 24.35
CA ALA A 130 10.22 11.55 25.18
C ALA A 130 11.07 10.46 24.51
N SER A 131 10.47 9.60 23.69
CA SER A 131 11.15 8.48 23.04
C SER A 131 11.62 8.79 21.62
N GLN A 132 11.00 9.78 20.95
CA GLN A 132 11.19 10.10 19.54
C GLN A 132 10.86 8.93 18.59
N LEU A 133 10.12 7.93 19.08
CA LEU A 133 9.68 6.77 18.31
C LEU A 133 8.39 7.07 17.53
N SER A 134 8.02 6.18 16.60
CA SER A 134 6.64 6.14 16.12
C SER A 134 5.68 5.73 17.24
N LEU A 135 4.38 6.00 17.09
CA LEU A 135 3.39 5.55 18.08
C LEU A 135 3.34 4.02 18.17
N CYS A 136 3.49 3.31 17.05
CA CYS A 136 3.54 1.85 17.05
C CYS A 136 4.72 1.32 17.89
N GLU A 137 5.91 1.89 17.69
CA GLU A 137 7.12 1.52 18.45
C GLU A 137 7.01 1.90 19.93
N GLN A 138 6.43 3.07 20.22
CA GLN A 138 6.14 3.49 21.60
C GLN A 138 5.22 2.49 22.29
N LEU A 139 4.12 2.08 21.67
CA LEU A 139 3.18 1.10 22.23
C LEU A 139 3.84 -0.25 22.52
N MET A 140 4.70 -0.73 21.62
CA MET A 140 5.46 -1.96 21.85
C MET A 140 6.45 -1.81 23.01
N SER A 141 7.12 -0.65 23.12
CA SER A 141 8.06 -0.37 24.20
C SER A 141 7.38 -0.23 25.56
N ASP A 142 6.20 0.39 25.61
CA ASP A 142 5.41 0.55 26.83
C ASP A 142 4.86 -0.79 27.33
N GLY A 143 4.63 -1.74 26.42
CA GLY A 143 4.03 -3.03 26.72
C GLY A 143 2.53 -2.93 27.04
N GLY A 144 2.02 -3.92 27.79
CA GLY A 144 0.62 -3.94 28.25
C GLY A 144 -0.40 -4.11 27.12
N GLU A 145 -1.61 -3.58 27.35
CA GLU A 145 -2.74 -3.70 26.41
C GLU A 145 -2.46 -2.99 25.08
N GLY A 146 -1.78 -1.83 25.11
CA GLY A 146 -1.41 -1.06 23.92
C GLY A 146 -0.55 -1.85 22.93
N ALA A 147 0.43 -2.61 23.43
CA ALA A 147 1.30 -3.45 22.60
C ALA A 147 0.52 -4.54 21.85
N SER A 148 -0.58 -5.04 22.41
CA SER A 148 -1.39 -6.11 21.77
C SER A 148 -2.08 -5.68 20.48
N PHE A 149 -2.22 -4.37 20.27
CA PHE A 149 -2.77 -3.81 19.03
C PHE A 149 -1.73 -3.68 17.92
N VAL A 150 -0.43 -3.76 18.22
CA VAL A 150 0.63 -3.55 17.23
C VAL A 150 1.04 -4.88 16.59
N ALA A 151 1.15 -4.88 15.27
CA ALA A 151 1.65 -6.01 14.50
C ALA A 151 2.20 -5.56 13.15
N THR A 152 2.74 -6.48 12.36
CA THR A 152 3.09 -6.19 10.96
C THR A 152 1.83 -5.84 10.17
N ALA A 153 1.84 -4.67 9.53
CA ALA A 153 0.71 -4.18 8.77
C ALA A 153 0.44 -5.01 7.51
N ARG A 154 -0.84 -5.13 7.17
CA ARG A 154 -1.34 -5.79 5.95
C ARG A 154 -2.13 -4.84 5.04
N VAL A 155 -2.41 -3.64 5.52
CA VAL A 155 -3.15 -2.63 4.78
C VAL A 155 -2.44 -1.30 4.92
N PHE A 156 -2.04 -0.72 3.80
CA PHE A 156 -1.56 0.66 3.75
C PHE A 156 -2.76 1.60 3.69
N LEU A 157 -2.90 2.49 4.68
CA LEU A 157 -3.98 3.48 4.74
C LEU A 157 -3.50 4.82 4.17
N SER A 158 -3.92 5.10 2.94
CA SER A 158 -3.69 6.38 2.25
C SER A 158 -4.82 7.37 2.56
N HIS A 159 -4.46 8.59 2.96
CA HIS A 159 -5.41 9.64 3.31
C HIS A 159 -4.78 11.03 3.14
N ALA A 160 -5.61 12.08 3.15
CA ALA A 160 -5.11 13.45 3.19
C ALA A 160 -5.08 13.97 4.63
N TRP A 161 -3.95 14.54 5.05
CA TRP A 161 -3.78 15.10 6.41
C TRP A 161 -4.76 16.22 6.78
N LYS A 162 -5.35 16.87 5.77
CA LYS A 162 -6.37 17.90 5.94
C LYS A 162 -7.79 17.36 6.14
N TYR A 163 -7.99 16.04 6.02
CA TYR A 163 -9.25 15.41 6.37
C TYR A 163 -9.48 15.46 7.87
N LEU A 164 -10.76 15.48 8.26
CA LEU A 164 -11.13 15.29 9.65
C LEU A 164 -10.74 13.88 10.08
N PHE A 165 -10.06 13.77 11.22
CA PHE A 165 -9.56 12.49 11.69
C PHE A 165 -10.70 11.49 11.92
N LEU A 166 -11.80 11.93 12.52
CA LEU A 166 -12.96 11.06 12.77
C LEU A 166 -13.60 10.56 11.47
N ASP A 167 -13.58 11.34 10.39
CA ASP A 167 -14.10 10.90 9.08
C ASP A 167 -13.20 9.85 8.42
N VAL A 168 -11.89 9.96 8.60
CA VAL A 168 -10.93 8.92 8.19
C VAL A 168 -11.25 7.62 8.94
N VAL A 169 -11.42 7.68 10.26
CA VAL A 169 -11.76 6.50 11.07
C VAL A 169 -13.10 5.89 10.64
N ASN A 170 -14.15 6.71 10.51
CA ASN A 170 -15.47 6.26 10.08
C ASN A 170 -15.43 5.56 8.71
N ALA A 171 -14.67 6.10 7.76
CA ALA A 171 -14.53 5.53 6.43
C ALA A 171 -13.85 4.16 6.45
N VAL A 172 -12.78 4.02 7.23
CA VAL A 172 -12.05 2.76 7.36
C VAL A 172 -12.89 1.72 8.11
N GLU A 173 -13.57 2.11 9.18
CA GLU A 173 -14.49 1.23 9.90
C GLU A 173 -15.60 0.69 9.00
N ARG A 174 -16.22 1.58 8.20
CA ARG A 174 -17.23 1.17 7.22
C ARG A 174 -16.65 0.19 6.19
N ARG A 175 -15.44 0.43 5.71
CA ARG A 175 -14.78 -0.41 4.69
C ARG A 175 -14.48 -1.84 5.17
N PHE A 176 -14.18 -2.04 6.45
CA PHE A 176 -13.86 -3.35 7.00
C PHE A 176 -15.02 -4.02 7.74
N ARG A 177 -16.10 -3.28 8.04
CA ARG A 177 -17.33 -3.83 8.61
C ARG A 177 -17.88 -4.97 7.73
N GLY A 178 -18.05 -6.15 8.33
CA GLY A 178 -18.58 -7.34 7.64
C GLY A 178 -17.64 -7.95 6.59
N SER A 179 -16.38 -7.50 6.51
CA SER A 179 -15.37 -8.12 5.66
C SER A 179 -14.79 -9.39 6.30
N ALA A 180 -14.00 -10.15 5.55
CA ALA A 180 -13.35 -11.37 6.05
C ALA A 180 -12.34 -11.10 7.19
N ASP A 181 -11.79 -9.88 7.26
CA ASP A 181 -10.93 -9.41 8.34
C ASP A 181 -11.46 -8.06 8.85
N PRO A 182 -12.38 -8.05 9.82
CA PRO A 182 -13.00 -6.82 10.32
C PRO A 182 -12.10 -6.01 11.26
N ASP A 183 -10.93 -6.53 11.66
CA ASP A 183 -9.95 -5.86 12.50
C ASP A 183 -8.53 -5.96 11.93
N PRO A 184 -8.32 -5.42 10.71
CA PRO A 184 -7.04 -5.52 10.03
C PRO A 184 -5.96 -4.70 10.74
N VAL A 185 -4.70 -5.05 10.50
CA VAL A 185 -3.54 -4.26 10.95
C VAL A 185 -3.20 -3.22 9.88
N LEU A 186 -3.44 -1.96 10.21
CA LEU A 186 -3.33 -0.82 9.32
C LEU A 186 -1.99 -0.11 9.53
N TRP A 187 -1.24 0.05 8.45
CA TRP A 187 -0.15 1.02 8.40
C TRP A 187 -0.76 2.39 8.14
N PHE A 188 -0.71 3.26 9.14
CA PHE A 188 -1.22 4.62 9.08
C PHE A 188 -0.08 5.54 9.46
N ASP A 189 0.40 6.33 8.51
CA ASP A 189 1.60 7.17 8.62
C ASP A 189 1.68 7.96 9.94
N VAL A 190 0.56 8.52 10.42
CA VAL A 190 0.47 9.23 11.71
C VAL A 190 0.92 8.36 12.89
N PHE A 191 0.64 7.06 12.86
CA PHE A 191 0.99 6.12 13.93
C PHE A 191 2.25 5.30 13.64
N SER A 192 2.52 5.00 12.38
CA SER A 192 3.56 4.08 11.93
C SER A 192 4.90 4.76 11.65
N VAL A 193 4.91 6.08 11.43
CA VAL A 193 6.12 6.88 11.21
C VAL A 193 6.42 7.72 12.46
N SER A 194 7.70 7.86 12.81
CA SER A 194 8.12 8.82 13.84
C SER A 194 7.86 10.24 13.34
N GLN A 195 7.07 11.00 14.10
CA GLN A 195 6.69 12.38 13.77
C GLN A 195 7.74 13.42 14.22
N HIS A 196 8.88 12.95 14.71
CA HIS A 196 9.96 13.80 15.24
C HIS A 196 11.21 13.83 14.34
N LYS A 197 11.45 12.76 13.58
CA LYS A 197 12.63 12.63 12.72
C LYS A 197 12.34 13.15 11.32
N SER A 198 12.73 14.38 11.02
CA SER A 198 12.76 14.91 9.64
C SER A 198 14.08 14.53 8.97
N GLY A 199 14.27 13.24 8.69
CA GLY A 199 15.39 12.80 7.86
C GLY A 199 15.08 13.08 6.39
N GLU A 200 15.83 13.98 5.74
CA GLU A 200 15.86 14.04 4.27
C GLU A 200 16.40 12.71 3.75
N ARG A 201 15.51 11.84 3.28
CA ARG A 201 15.88 10.58 2.64
C ARG A 201 15.84 10.77 1.13
N ASP A 202 16.78 10.16 0.42
CA ASP A 202 16.81 10.22 -1.04
C ASP A 202 15.52 9.65 -1.64
N PHE A 203 15.06 10.24 -2.73
CA PHE A 203 13.84 9.83 -3.41
C PHE A 203 13.97 8.46 -4.07
N ALA A 204 15.15 8.09 -4.57
CA ALA A 204 15.39 6.75 -5.10
C ALA A 204 15.26 5.68 -3.99
N TRP A 205 15.71 6.02 -2.79
CA TRP A 205 15.52 5.21 -1.59
C TRP A 205 14.04 5.10 -1.21
N TRP A 206 13.28 6.21 -1.27
CA TRP A 206 11.84 6.19 -1.05
C TRP A 206 11.13 5.30 -2.06
N LYS A 207 11.48 5.40 -3.35
CA LYS A 207 10.88 4.58 -4.40
C LYS A 207 10.98 3.10 -4.09
N SER A 208 12.18 2.57 -3.86
CA SER A 208 12.37 1.13 -3.64
C SER A 208 11.80 0.66 -2.30
N THR A 209 12.08 1.38 -1.22
CA THR A 209 11.67 0.95 0.13
C THR A 209 10.16 1.03 0.32
N PHE A 210 9.53 2.06 -0.23
CA PHE A 210 8.08 2.26 -0.18
C PHE A 210 7.33 1.24 -1.04
N LEU A 211 7.79 0.99 -2.27
CA LEU A 211 7.18 -0.04 -3.13
C LEU A 211 7.27 -1.43 -2.47
N ASN A 212 8.44 -1.79 -1.94
CA ASN A 212 8.60 -3.02 -1.17
C ASN A 212 7.70 -3.07 0.08
N ALA A 213 7.30 -1.90 0.62
CA ALA A 213 6.40 -1.83 1.77
C ALA A 213 4.99 -2.17 1.36
N VAL A 214 4.51 -1.47 0.34
CA VAL A 214 3.17 -1.66 -0.21
C VAL A 214 3.01 -3.09 -0.70
N GLU A 215 4.00 -3.64 -1.41
CA GLU A 215 4.02 -5.04 -1.84
C GLU A 215 3.92 -6.00 -0.65
N SER A 216 4.69 -5.76 0.43
CA SER A 216 4.65 -6.63 1.62
C SER A 216 3.33 -6.57 2.39
N MET A 217 2.63 -5.43 2.35
CA MET A 217 1.30 -5.28 2.94
C MET A 217 0.25 -5.95 2.05
N GLY A 218 0.34 -5.77 0.74
CA GLY A 218 -0.52 -6.40 -0.26
C GLY A 218 -1.86 -5.71 -0.51
N GLU A 219 -2.22 -4.71 0.30
CA GLU A 219 -3.42 -3.88 0.10
C GLU A 219 -3.16 -2.40 0.39
N VAL A 220 -3.67 -1.53 -0.48
CA VAL A 220 -3.77 -0.09 -0.29
C VAL A 220 -5.24 0.29 -0.21
N VAL A 221 -5.62 0.99 0.87
CA VAL A 221 -6.94 1.60 1.05
C VAL A 221 -6.78 3.11 0.96
N LEU A 222 -7.39 3.71 -0.05
CA LEU A 222 -7.43 5.16 -0.23
C LEU A 222 -8.72 5.73 0.37
N VAL A 223 -8.61 6.65 1.33
CA VAL A 223 -9.77 7.43 1.80
C VAL A 223 -10.10 8.51 0.78
N VAL A 224 -11.32 8.47 0.24
CA VAL A 224 -11.76 9.34 -0.87
C VAL A 224 -12.87 10.25 -0.37
N GLN A 225 -12.53 11.50 -0.04
CA GLN A 225 -13.51 12.48 0.46
C GLN A 225 -13.19 13.92 0.02
N PRO A 226 -14.22 14.76 -0.22
CA PRO A 226 -15.53 14.33 -0.69
C PRO A 226 -15.38 13.57 -2.03
N TRP A 227 -16.20 12.56 -2.31
CA TRP A 227 -16.05 11.72 -3.50
C TRP A 227 -16.21 12.51 -4.80
N ARG A 228 -16.97 13.61 -4.76
CA ARG A 228 -17.19 14.53 -5.91
C ARG A 228 -15.95 15.35 -6.27
N SER A 229 -15.02 15.52 -5.33
CA SER A 229 -13.76 16.24 -5.57
C SER A 229 -12.70 15.74 -4.59
N PRO A 230 -12.19 14.50 -4.77
CA PRO A 230 -11.35 13.86 -3.78
C PRO A 230 -10.06 14.62 -3.56
N VAL A 231 -9.86 15.10 -2.34
CA VAL A 231 -8.65 15.83 -1.96
C VAL A 231 -7.40 14.96 -2.12
N THR A 232 -7.49 13.67 -1.82
CA THR A 232 -6.37 12.74 -2.01
C THR A 232 -5.87 12.75 -3.45
N LEU A 233 -6.75 12.92 -4.44
CA LEU A 233 -6.35 12.95 -5.85
C LEU A 233 -5.73 14.30 -6.28
N THR A 234 -5.77 15.32 -5.42
CA THR A 234 -5.05 16.58 -5.64
C THR A 234 -3.67 16.58 -4.98
N ARG A 235 -3.24 15.47 -4.36
CA ARG A 235 -2.00 15.35 -3.59
C ARG A 235 -1.05 14.35 -4.24
N ALA A 236 0.11 14.81 -4.71
CA ALA A 236 1.04 13.95 -5.46
C ALA A 236 1.50 12.72 -4.67
N TRP A 237 1.66 12.84 -3.35
CA TRP A 237 1.99 11.71 -2.48
C TRP A 237 0.89 10.63 -2.46
N CYS A 238 -0.39 11.00 -2.40
CA CYS A 238 -1.48 10.03 -2.47
C CYS A 238 -1.57 9.39 -3.88
N ILE A 239 -1.20 10.13 -4.93
CA ILE A 239 -1.06 9.55 -6.27
C ILE A 239 0.08 8.53 -6.31
N PHE A 240 1.21 8.84 -5.66
CA PHE A 240 2.32 7.90 -5.54
C PHE A 240 1.94 6.63 -4.78
N GLU A 241 1.11 6.74 -3.75
CA GLU A 241 0.57 5.60 -2.99
C GLU A 241 -0.38 4.74 -3.84
N ALA A 242 -1.24 5.36 -4.64
CA ALA A 242 -2.07 4.65 -5.61
C ALA A 242 -1.21 3.98 -6.72
N TYR A 243 -0.20 4.69 -7.22
CA TYR A 243 0.79 4.16 -8.14
C TYR A 243 1.51 2.94 -7.56
N ALA A 244 1.92 3.01 -6.29
CA ALA A 244 2.58 1.89 -5.63
C ALA A 244 1.70 0.64 -5.60
N ALA A 245 0.39 0.80 -5.41
CA ALA A 245 -0.53 -0.33 -5.47
C ALA A 245 -0.55 -0.98 -6.87
N GLU A 246 -0.66 -0.18 -7.93
CA GLU A 246 -0.68 -0.70 -9.31
C GLU A 246 0.67 -1.31 -9.70
N ALA A 247 1.79 -0.65 -9.37
CA ALA A 247 3.14 -1.08 -9.72
C ALA A 247 3.57 -2.37 -9.00
N THR A 248 3.01 -2.64 -7.81
CA THR A 248 3.29 -3.86 -7.03
C THR A 248 2.21 -4.92 -7.20
N HIS A 249 1.19 -4.67 -8.04
CA HIS A 249 0.00 -5.51 -8.17
C HIS A 249 -0.72 -5.77 -6.83
N SER A 250 -0.57 -4.87 -5.87
CA SER A 250 -1.28 -4.90 -4.60
C SER A 250 -2.76 -4.59 -4.81
N LYS A 251 -3.61 -5.11 -3.92
CA LYS A 251 -5.03 -4.80 -3.95
C LYS A 251 -5.24 -3.32 -3.69
N PHE A 252 -5.84 -2.60 -4.63
CA PHE A 252 -6.24 -1.21 -4.45
C PHE A 252 -7.74 -1.11 -4.20
N SER A 253 -8.14 -0.47 -3.11
CA SER A 253 -9.55 -0.20 -2.79
C SER A 253 -9.73 1.19 -2.17
N ILE A 254 -10.98 1.65 -2.13
CA ILE A 254 -11.32 2.95 -1.56
C ILE A 254 -12.11 2.79 -0.26
N ALA A 255 -12.06 3.82 0.57
CA ALA A 255 -12.88 3.98 1.76
C ALA A 255 -13.57 5.35 1.75
N MET A 256 -14.83 5.37 2.18
CA MET A 256 -15.69 6.56 2.26
C MET A 256 -16.54 6.45 3.53
N THR A 257 -16.94 7.58 4.11
CA THR A 257 -17.94 7.58 5.19
C THR A 257 -19.28 7.06 4.66
N GLU A 258 -20.20 6.74 5.57
CA GLU A 258 -21.56 6.33 5.18
C GLU A 258 -22.24 7.42 4.34
N ALA A 259 -22.20 8.67 4.80
CA ALA A 259 -22.81 9.80 4.10
C ALA A 259 -22.26 10.00 2.67
N GLU A 260 -20.94 9.88 2.49
CA GLU A 260 -20.32 9.99 1.16
C GLU A 260 -20.71 8.83 0.24
N ALA A 261 -20.84 7.62 0.79
CA ALA A 261 -21.27 6.47 0.02
C ALA A 261 -22.76 6.51 -0.33
N ASP A 262 -23.60 6.98 0.58
CA ASP A 262 -25.03 7.18 0.34
C ASP A 262 -25.26 8.24 -0.75
N ASP A 263 -24.58 9.39 -0.69
CA ASP A 263 -24.66 10.42 -1.74
C ASP A 263 -24.16 9.90 -3.10
N LEU A 264 -23.12 9.05 -3.10
CA LEU A 264 -22.65 8.39 -4.32
C LEU A 264 -23.72 7.47 -4.91
N VAL A 265 -24.31 6.59 -4.10
CA VAL A 265 -25.37 5.66 -4.55
C VAL A 265 -26.59 6.41 -5.03
N GLU A 266 -27.04 7.43 -4.30
CA GLU A 266 -28.16 8.28 -4.70
C GLU A 266 -27.86 8.98 -6.03
N THR A 267 -26.63 9.47 -6.22
CA THR A 267 -26.22 10.11 -7.48
C THR A 267 -26.18 9.14 -8.64
N ILE A 268 -25.73 7.90 -8.42
CA ILE A 268 -25.76 6.84 -9.44
C ILE A 268 -27.20 6.57 -9.89
N CYS A 269 -28.12 6.46 -8.95
CA CYS A 269 -29.53 6.18 -9.24
C CYS A 269 -30.25 7.37 -9.91
N SER A 270 -29.93 8.60 -9.50
CA SER A 270 -30.69 9.80 -9.89
C SER A 270 -30.09 10.55 -11.08
N SER A 271 -28.76 10.53 -11.24
CA SER A 271 -28.05 11.21 -12.33
C SER A 271 -26.69 10.54 -12.64
N PRO A 272 -26.69 9.45 -13.42
CA PRO A 272 -25.46 8.80 -13.89
C PRO A 272 -24.49 9.77 -14.59
N TRP A 273 -25.01 10.81 -15.24
CA TRP A 273 -24.22 11.84 -15.90
C TRP A 273 -23.38 12.67 -14.93
N THR A 274 -23.89 12.92 -13.72
CA THR A 274 -23.14 13.63 -12.67
C THR A 274 -21.96 12.79 -12.21
N LEU A 275 -22.14 11.48 -12.03
CA LEU A 275 -21.03 10.57 -11.73
C LEU A 275 -19.99 10.60 -12.85
N LEU A 276 -20.40 10.44 -14.11
CA LEU A 276 -19.47 10.46 -15.25
C LEU A 276 -18.72 11.80 -15.33
N ALA A 277 -19.38 12.92 -15.08
CA ALA A 277 -18.72 14.23 -15.04
C ALA A 277 -17.68 14.33 -13.91
N THR A 278 -17.97 13.79 -12.73
CA THR A 278 -17.01 13.68 -11.61
C THR A 278 -15.81 12.82 -12.02
N LEU A 279 -16.06 11.63 -12.58
CA LEU A 279 -14.99 10.71 -12.99
C LEU A 279 -14.11 11.29 -14.10
N ARG A 280 -14.71 12.02 -15.07
CA ARG A 280 -13.97 12.72 -16.13
C ARG A 280 -13.09 13.87 -15.62
N ARG A 281 -13.39 14.40 -14.44
CA ARG A 281 -12.59 15.43 -13.79
C ARG A 281 -11.46 14.87 -12.95
N LEU A 282 -11.41 13.56 -12.73
CA LEU A 282 -10.25 12.93 -12.10
C LEU A 282 -9.06 13.09 -13.01
N CYS A 283 -8.04 13.76 -12.49
CA CYS A 283 -6.79 14.01 -13.18
C CYS A 283 -5.69 14.01 -12.13
N CYS A 284 -5.10 12.84 -11.91
CA CYS A 284 -3.99 12.67 -10.97
C CYS A 284 -2.78 13.53 -11.36
N GLU A 285 -2.61 13.87 -12.64
CA GLU A 285 -1.57 14.75 -13.16
C GLU A 285 -1.75 16.22 -12.73
N ALA A 286 -2.94 16.62 -12.28
CA ALA A 286 -3.17 17.95 -11.71
C ALA A 286 -2.78 18.06 -10.22
N SER A 287 -2.23 16.99 -9.63
CA SER A 287 -1.90 16.94 -8.21
C SER A 287 -0.68 17.78 -7.82
N THR A 288 -0.61 18.18 -6.55
CA THR A 288 0.44 19.06 -6.01
C THR A 288 1.08 18.46 -4.76
N ALA A 289 2.28 18.91 -4.42
CA ALA A 289 2.96 18.61 -3.16
C ALA A 289 3.58 19.88 -2.58
N THR A 290 3.75 19.92 -1.26
CA THR A 290 4.43 21.03 -0.57
C THR A 290 5.87 21.18 -1.09
N ASN A 291 6.55 20.06 -1.33
CA ASN A 291 7.85 20.04 -2.00
C ASN A 291 7.66 19.76 -3.50
N VAL A 292 7.95 20.78 -4.32
CA VAL A 292 7.82 20.69 -5.78
C VAL A 292 8.74 19.62 -6.37
N LYS A 293 9.94 19.40 -5.79
CA LYS A 293 10.86 18.36 -6.28
C LYS A 293 10.27 16.97 -6.10
N ASP A 294 9.53 16.73 -5.02
CA ASP A 294 8.89 15.43 -4.80
C ASP A 294 7.74 15.22 -5.77
N ARG A 295 6.95 16.26 -6.05
CA ARG A 295 5.94 16.23 -7.13
C ARG A 295 6.59 15.83 -8.45
N ASP A 296 7.63 16.54 -8.88
CA ASP A 296 8.26 16.33 -10.18
C ASP A 296 8.79 14.90 -10.33
N ARG A 297 9.46 14.40 -9.28
CA ARG A 297 9.98 13.04 -9.30
C ARG A 297 8.88 11.97 -9.28
N ILE A 298 7.77 12.21 -8.58
CA ILE A 298 6.59 11.32 -8.62
C ILE A 298 6.02 11.29 -10.04
N PHE A 299 5.90 12.45 -10.67
CA PHE A 299 5.37 12.58 -12.03
C PHE A 299 6.27 11.86 -13.04
N ASP A 300 7.59 12.04 -12.94
CA ASP A 300 8.57 11.35 -13.78
C ASP A 300 8.44 9.82 -13.65
N ILE A 301 8.28 9.30 -12.43
CA ILE A 301 8.05 7.86 -12.21
C ILE A 301 6.76 7.41 -12.90
N VAL A 302 5.66 8.12 -12.70
CA VAL A 302 4.36 7.73 -13.26
C VAL A 302 4.39 7.77 -14.78
N HIS A 303 4.96 8.82 -15.39
CA HIS A 303 5.11 8.92 -16.85
C HIS A 303 5.97 7.80 -17.45
N GLN A 304 7.06 7.41 -16.77
CA GLN A 304 7.97 6.37 -17.25
C GLN A 304 7.46 4.94 -17.03
N SER A 305 6.30 4.76 -16.38
CA SER A 305 5.77 3.45 -16.00
C SER A 305 4.32 3.25 -16.46
N VAL A 306 3.36 3.29 -15.54
CA VAL A 306 1.94 2.98 -15.81
C VAL A 306 1.22 4.13 -16.52
N GLY A 307 1.69 5.37 -16.38
CA GLY A 307 1.05 6.58 -16.89
C GLY A 307 -0.15 7.05 -16.05
N PHE A 308 -0.43 8.36 -16.11
CA PHE A 308 -1.54 8.97 -15.35
C PHE A 308 -2.92 8.46 -15.78
N ALA A 309 -3.13 8.22 -17.08
CA ALA A 309 -4.40 7.69 -17.58
C ALA A 309 -4.77 6.33 -16.97
N GLN A 310 -3.79 5.45 -16.75
CA GLN A 310 -4.01 4.16 -16.09
C GLN A 310 -4.35 4.33 -14.60
N LEU A 311 -3.70 5.28 -13.91
CA LEU A 311 -4.02 5.60 -12.51
C LEU A 311 -5.42 6.18 -12.37
N ASP A 312 -5.79 7.14 -13.22
CA ASP A 312 -7.13 7.72 -13.24
C ASP A 312 -8.18 6.64 -13.48
N SER A 313 -7.96 5.74 -14.45
CA SER A 313 -8.84 4.60 -14.69
C SER A 313 -8.90 3.63 -13.51
N MET A 314 -7.78 3.34 -12.85
CA MET A 314 -7.75 2.45 -11.69
C MET A 314 -8.60 3.04 -10.56
N VAL A 315 -8.40 4.31 -10.22
CA VAL A 315 -9.14 5.00 -9.15
C VAL A 315 -10.62 5.08 -9.49
N ALA A 316 -10.97 5.53 -10.70
CA ALA A 316 -12.35 5.63 -11.15
C ALA A 316 -13.07 4.28 -11.08
N SER A 317 -12.41 3.18 -11.47
CA SER A 317 -12.97 1.83 -11.43
C SER A 317 -13.21 1.26 -10.02
N ARG A 318 -12.72 1.93 -8.97
CA ARG A 318 -12.97 1.55 -7.57
C ARG A 318 -14.05 2.40 -6.91
N MET A 319 -14.40 3.54 -7.51
CA MET A 319 -15.52 4.37 -7.07
C MET A 319 -16.88 3.86 -7.55
N ILE A 320 -16.91 2.85 -8.45
CA ILE A 320 -18.10 2.24 -9.04
C ILE A 320 -18.09 0.75 -8.72
#